data_AF-R7SC71-F1
#
_entry.id   AF-R7SC71-F1
#
_cell.length_a   1.000
_cell.length_b   1.000
_cell.length_c   1.000
_cell.angle_alpha   90.00
_cell.angle_beta   90.00
_cell.angle_gamma   90.00
#
_symmetry.space_group_name_H-M   'P 1'
#
loop_
_entity.id
_entity.type
_entity.pdbx_description
1 polymer ?
#
loop_
_entity_poly.entity_id
_entity_poly.type
_entity_poly.pdbx_seq_one_letter_code
_entity_poly.pdbx_strand_id
1 'polypeptide(L)'
;MCKWCQLREPTWRCDDCFGFPEGCQECFRSAHQHMPFHNVRTWTGTYYEPSFLSKCGLVTQLGHGGRTCPAPKKSSESDKPSSVFERLSIRIGLRKAFTHKHTDHDGNSILTIVDTNGLHQVAVNWCGCDKKADEDIELLEHGLYPASQKTPRTAFTFRVLDDYLLQNRECKVPANSYIAQLRRKTMDSMPQEVPVRYVELNRCSRQWRLLKGLLAHGEGMNRGTDSGQGSLATVCPGCPRPQVNMPEGWEADPQKWKHGATLCMDGNFKADHLRMRKEANDVPLTDGAAYMTESKAYEKHLDTYPANAEISTCNAHRAITQANQTRGVHKDVTRIVAVACARHGFFIPGSAVSLQKGEAFANTDWALWMALLWYSGLLNVLVLYDVWCIFVIHLLSRFAKSKFINLPLDMTIMGGIGQFHVHGHKDACVARWSPLYIVGAGNVDGEILEMLWAALNEISRSTRSMSTSHRKEVLDDHMDDSNWKKLTKIALSLAEKWKRAVVEFPDAQKAFLDLSAVAGPDQVATWTEQLDKAQAERASNPAAMEILNIKVEDMPTQADIQTELSEEVPRRPGQLSTVEWLSDGLDIHAEQCVKHWRCLCAKRLTRS
;
A
#
# COMPACT_ATOMS: atom_id res chain seq x y z
N MET A 1 -9.99 -19.78 52.86
CA MET A 1 -10.48 -18.45 53.31
C MET A 1 -9.97 -17.38 52.36
N CYS A 2 -10.82 -16.42 51.99
CA CYS A 2 -10.54 -15.32 51.08
C CYS A 2 -9.45 -14.43 51.66
N LYS A 3 -8.38 -14.17 50.89
CA LYS A 3 -7.22 -13.42 51.39
C LYS A 3 -7.51 -11.96 51.75
N TRP A 4 -8.54 -11.38 51.14
CA TRP A 4 -8.95 -9.99 51.39
C TRP A 4 -9.79 -9.79 52.66
N CYS A 5 -10.90 -10.52 52.82
CA CYS A 5 -11.75 -10.35 54.01
C CYS A 5 -11.50 -11.36 55.12
N GLN A 6 -10.88 -12.51 54.85
CA GLN A 6 -10.72 -13.61 55.81
C GLN A 6 -12.06 -14.10 56.41
N LEU A 7 -13.19 -13.94 55.70
CA LEU A 7 -14.52 -14.32 56.21
C LEU A 7 -15.24 -15.37 55.35
N ARG A 8 -14.86 -15.50 54.08
CA ARG A 8 -15.60 -16.30 53.07
C ARG A 8 -14.66 -17.12 52.22
N GLU A 9 -15.16 -18.12 51.53
CA GLU A 9 -14.33 -18.90 50.60
C GLU A 9 -13.99 -18.09 49.34
N PRO A 10 -12.76 -18.21 48.82
CA PRO A 10 -12.39 -17.62 47.54
C PRO A 10 -12.99 -18.45 46.41
N THR A 11 -14.03 -17.94 45.76
CA THR A 11 -14.71 -18.61 44.65
C THR A 11 -14.35 -18.03 43.28
N TRP A 12 -13.62 -16.91 43.26
CA TRP A 12 -13.24 -16.21 42.04
C TRP A 12 -11.73 -16.03 41.96
N ARG A 13 -11.21 -16.10 40.73
CA ARG A 13 -9.81 -15.87 40.40
C ARG A 13 -9.68 -14.92 39.22
N CYS A 14 -8.74 -13.98 39.26
CA CYS A 14 -8.38 -13.12 38.15
C CYS A 14 -7.04 -13.57 37.54
N ASP A 15 -6.96 -13.63 36.22
CA ASP A 15 -5.73 -13.99 35.51
C ASP A 15 -4.86 -12.75 35.19
N ASP A 16 -5.44 -11.56 35.22
CA ASP A 16 -4.77 -10.30 34.85
C ASP A 16 -4.25 -9.51 36.07
N CYS A 17 -4.79 -9.73 37.27
CA CYS A 17 -4.37 -9.04 38.50
C CYS A 17 -3.00 -9.52 38.99
N PHE A 18 -2.12 -8.57 39.34
CA PHE A 18 -0.87 -8.86 40.03
C PHE A 18 -1.09 -8.98 41.55
N GLY A 19 -0.57 -10.03 42.18
CA GLY A 19 -0.66 -10.22 43.64
C GLY A 19 -1.65 -11.32 44.06
N PHE A 20 -2.66 -10.97 44.87
CA PHE A 20 -3.69 -11.90 45.35
C PHE A 20 -4.81 -12.04 44.30
N PRO A 21 -4.79 -13.07 43.43
CA PRO A 21 -5.73 -13.14 42.32
C PRO A 21 -7.06 -13.75 42.74
N GLU A 22 -7.14 -14.34 43.94
CA GLU A 22 -8.27 -15.13 44.41
C GLU A 22 -9.00 -14.43 45.56
N GLY A 23 -10.33 -14.38 45.47
CA GLY A 23 -11.17 -13.72 46.47
C GLY A 23 -12.61 -14.23 46.49
N CYS A 24 -13.34 -13.91 47.56
CA CYS A 24 -14.79 -14.13 47.60
C CYS A 24 -15.49 -13.14 46.65
N GLN A 25 -16.73 -13.46 46.26
CA GLN A 25 -17.48 -12.70 45.26
C GLN A 25 -17.55 -11.18 45.54
N GLU A 26 -17.81 -10.75 46.77
CA GLU A 26 -17.92 -9.31 47.10
C GLU A 26 -16.58 -8.57 47.02
N CYS A 27 -15.54 -9.10 47.67
CA CYS A 27 -14.22 -8.48 47.62
C CYS A 27 -13.68 -8.47 46.18
N PHE A 28 -13.99 -9.51 45.40
CA PHE A 28 -13.62 -9.61 44.00
C PHE A 28 -14.33 -8.57 43.14
N ARG A 29 -15.62 -8.35 43.35
CA ARG A 29 -16.37 -7.28 42.67
C ARG A 29 -15.82 -5.90 42.99
N SER A 30 -15.53 -5.63 44.27
CA SER A 30 -14.98 -4.34 44.71
C SER A 30 -13.60 -4.07 44.11
N ALA A 31 -12.71 -5.07 44.11
CA ALA A 31 -11.36 -4.94 43.54
C ALA A 31 -11.36 -4.66 42.02
N HIS A 32 -12.39 -5.11 41.29
CA HIS A 32 -12.47 -4.99 39.83
C HIS A 32 -13.45 -3.91 39.36
N GLN A 33 -13.97 -3.05 40.24
CA GLN A 33 -15.01 -2.08 39.89
C GLN A 33 -14.60 -1.11 38.76
N HIS A 34 -13.30 -0.84 38.61
CA HIS A 34 -12.73 0.00 37.56
C HIS A 34 -11.95 -0.79 36.50
N MET A 35 -11.97 -2.12 36.56
CA MET A 35 -11.26 -3.01 35.63
C MET A 35 -12.23 -4.05 35.06
N PRO A 36 -13.30 -3.63 34.35
CA PRO A 36 -14.39 -4.52 33.91
C PRO A 36 -13.98 -5.52 32.82
N PHE A 37 -12.77 -5.38 32.27
CA PHE A 37 -12.25 -6.20 31.17
C PHE A 37 -11.15 -7.16 31.61
N HIS A 38 -10.98 -7.42 32.91
CA HIS A 38 -10.05 -8.47 33.34
C HIS A 38 -10.60 -9.86 33.00
N ASN A 39 -9.72 -10.74 32.54
CA ASN A 39 -10.00 -12.16 32.38
C ASN A 39 -10.09 -12.83 33.76
N VAL A 40 -11.21 -13.51 34.02
CA VAL A 40 -11.54 -14.08 35.32
C VAL A 40 -12.07 -15.51 35.20
N ARG A 41 -11.96 -16.25 36.30
CA ARG A 41 -12.43 -17.63 36.43
C ARG A 41 -13.26 -17.78 37.69
N THR A 42 -14.24 -18.67 37.63
CA THR A 42 -15.07 -19.05 38.78
C THR A 42 -14.80 -20.49 39.17
N TRP A 43 -14.78 -20.78 40.46
CA TRP A 43 -14.61 -22.12 40.99
C TRP A 43 -15.92 -22.90 40.86
N THR A 44 -15.88 -24.05 40.20
CA THR A 44 -17.06 -24.92 40.00
C THR A 44 -17.30 -25.88 41.15
N GLY A 45 -16.40 -25.92 42.14
CA GLY A 45 -16.32 -26.97 43.15
C GLY A 45 -15.18 -27.97 42.88
N THR A 46 -14.79 -28.14 41.62
CA THR A 46 -13.74 -29.10 41.21
C THR A 46 -12.62 -28.48 40.37
N TYR A 47 -12.90 -27.46 39.57
CA TYR A 47 -11.91 -26.74 38.78
C TYR A 47 -12.32 -25.27 38.56
N TYR A 48 -11.38 -24.46 38.10
CA TYR A 48 -11.67 -23.09 37.67
C TYR A 48 -12.07 -23.09 36.20
N GLU A 49 -13.25 -22.53 35.90
CA GLU A 49 -13.72 -22.32 34.53
C GLU A 49 -13.70 -20.84 34.15
N PRO A 50 -13.42 -20.47 32.87
CA PRO A 50 -13.52 -19.09 32.40
C PRO A 50 -14.90 -18.49 32.64
N SER A 51 -14.93 -17.24 33.12
CA SER A 51 -16.15 -16.51 33.46
C SER A 51 -16.01 -15.01 33.18
N PHE A 52 -17.05 -14.24 33.50
CA PHE A 52 -17.08 -12.78 33.33
C PHE A 52 -17.39 -12.09 34.65
N LEU A 53 -16.86 -10.88 34.82
CA LEU A 53 -17.14 -10.06 36.00
C LEU A 53 -18.64 -9.73 36.17
N SER A 54 -19.40 -9.67 35.08
CA SER A 54 -20.87 -9.57 35.13
C SER A 54 -21.52 -10.71 35.92
N LYS A 55 -21.00 -11.93 35.82
CA LYS A 55 -21.48 -13.08 36.62
C LYS A 55 -21.07 -13.02 38.09
N CYS A 56 -20.03 -12.26 38.41
CA CYS A 56 -19.67 -11.92 39.78
C CYS A 56 -20.64 -10.86 40.38
N GLY A 57 -21.46 -10.24 39.53
CA GLY A 57 -22.40 -9.16 39.86
C GLY A 57 -21.81 -7.77 39.65
N LEU A 58 -20.73 -7.62 38.87
CA LEU A 58 -20.20 -6.32 38.50
C LEU A 58 -21.10 -5.67 37.43
N VAL A 59 -21.59 -4.46 37.71
CA VAL A 59 -22.41 -3.67 36.79
C VAL A 59 -21.71 -2.34 36.53
N THR A 60 -21.39 -2.08 35.27
CA THR A 60 -20.77 -0.82 34.83
C THR A 60 -21.85 0.25 34.70
N GLN A 61 -21.66 1.39 35.35
CA GLN A 61 -22.58 2.52 35.24
C GLN A 61 -22.19 3.35 34.02
N LEU A 62 -23.10 3.54 33.08
CA LEU A 62 -22.93 4.41 31.93
C LEU A 62 -23.60 5.77 32.22
N GLY A 63 -23.01 6.83 31.67
CA GLY A 63 -23.31 8.21 32.06
C GLY A 63 -22.74 8.60 33.43
N HIS A 64 -22.94 9.87 33.82
CA HIS A 64 -22.50 10.46 35.10
C HIS A 64 -21.01 10.28 35.46
N GLY A 65 -20.14 10.05 34.46
CA GLY A 65 -18.72 9.76 34.66
C GLY A 65 -18.46 8.44 35.40
N GLY A 66 -19.32 7.44 35.22
CA GLY A 66 -19.19 6.11 35.85
C GLY A 66 -19.77 6.01 37.26
N ARG A 67 -20.40 7.08 37.77
CA ARG A 67 -21.11 7.05 39.06
C ARG A 67 -22.49 6.40 38.90
N THR A 68 -23.02 5.86 39.99
CA THR A 68 -24.37 5.29 40.03
C THR A 68 -25.41 6.30 39.57
N CYS A 69 -26.21 5.92 38.57
CA CYS A 69 -27.30 6.75 38.09
C CYS A 69 -28.43 6.78 39.15
N PRO A 70 -29.01 7.95 39.47
CA PRO A 70 -30.13 8.05 40.40
C PRO A 70 -31.44 7.47 39.83
N ALA A 71 -31.54 7.37 38.49
CA ALA A 71 -32.70 6.83 37.79
C ALA A 71 -32.25 5.94 36.61
N PRO A 72 -31.71 4.74 36.85
CA PRO A 72 -31.22 3.87 35.78
C PRO A 72 -32.38 3.35 34.92
N LYS A 73 -32.17 3.30 33.60
CA LYS A 73 -33.13 2.72 32.66
C LYS A 73 -33.18 1.20 32.87
N LYS A 74 -34.34 0.65 33.25
CA LYS A 74 -34.55 -0.80 33.30
C LYS A 74 -34.81 -1.35 31.89
N SER A 75 -34.08 -2.38 31.49
CA SER A 75 -34.39 -3.11 30.25
C SER A 75 -35.58 -4.04 30.48
N SER A 76 -36.64 -3.87 29.68
CA SER A 76 -37.73 -4.85 29.55
C SER A 76 -37.49 -5.69 28.30
N GLU A 77 -37.32 -7.00 28.39
CA GLU A 77 -37.36 -7.87 27.21
C GLU A 77 -38.13 -9.17 27.45
N SER A 78 -38.95 -9.52 26.45
CA SER A 78 -39.70 -10.76 26.30
C SER A 78 -38.82 -11.82 25.64
N ASP A 79 -38.42 -12.83 26.40
CA ASP A 79 -37.63 -13.97 25.90
C ASP A 79 -38.41 -14.79 24.85
N LYS A 80 -37.89 -14.91 23.63
CA LYS A 80 -38.16 -16.07 22.77
C LYS A 80 -36.82 -16.72 22.40
N PRO A 81 -36.57 -17.99 22.75
CA PRO A 81 -35.35 -18.67 22.39
C PRO A 81 -35.31 -18.92 20.88
N SER A 82 -34.16 -18.65 20.25
CA SER A 82 -33.99 -18.79 18.81
C SER A 82 -33.08 -19.97 18.45
N SER A 83 -33.66 -20.92 17.71
CA SER A 83 -33.05 -22.00 16.92
C SER A 83 -32.85 -23.38 17.59
N VAL A 84 -32.97 -24.42 16.76
CA VAL A 84 -32.86 -25.85 17.12
C VAL A 84 -31.44 -26.23 17.57
N PHE A 85 -30.41 -25.55 17.07
CA PHE A 85 -29.01 -25.72 17.49
C PHE A 85 -28.79 -25.33 18.97
N GLU A 86 -29.62 -24.41 19.48
CA GLU A 86 -29.61 -23.96 20.87
C GLU A 86 -29.98 -25.11 21.84
N ARG A 87 -30.91 -25.98 21.44
CA ARG A 87 -31.37 -27.10 22.26
C ARG A 87 -30.35 -28.23 22.35
N LEU A 88 -29.52 -28.42 21.32
CA LEU A 88 -28.52 -29.50 21.28
C LEU A 88 -27.28 -29.17 22.14
N SER A 89 -26.76 -27.94 22.05
CA SER A 89 -25.59 -27.50 22.83
C SER A 89 -25.83 -27.50 24.34
N ILE A 90 -27.05 -27.17 24.79
CA ILE A 90 -27.47 -27.26 26.20
C ILE A 90 -27.47 -28.72 26.69
N ARG A 91 -27.87 -29.69 25.84
CA ARG A 91 -27.95 -31.12 26.20
C ARG A 91 -26.58 -31.80 26.34
N ILE A 92 -25.54 -31.26 25.72
CA ILE A 92 -24.19 -31.87 25.69
C ILE A 92 -23.27 -31.26 26.78
N GLY A 93 -23.77 -30.34 27.61
CA GLY A 93 -23.00 -29.77 28.73
C GLY A 93 -21.87 -28.82 28.32
N LEU A 94 -21.86 -28.36 27.06
CA LEU A 94 -20.78 -27.54 26.48
C LEU A 94 -20.89 -26.04 26.80
N ARG A 95 -22.02 -25.56 27.32
CA ARG A 95 -22.20 -24.15 27.66
C ARG A 95 -21.77 -23.87 29.08
N LYS A 96 -20.96 -22.82 29.29
CA LYS A 96 -21.06 -22.02 30.53
C LYS A 96 -20.45 -20.63 30.53
N ALA A 97 -19.59 -20.19 29.60
CA ALA A 97 -19.00 -18.84 29.72
C ALA A 97 -19.90 -17.71 29.18
N PHE A 98 -20.30 -17.74 27.89
CA PHE A 98 -21.14 -16.70 27.28
C PHE A 98 -22.64 -16.95 27.49
N THR A 99 -23.35 -15.97 28.03
CA THR A 99 -24.82 -15.95 28.01
C THR A 99 -25.34 -15.42 26.67
N HIS A 100 -26.43 -16.01 26.18
CA HIS A 100 -27.19 -15.46 25.06
C HIS A 100 -28.28 -14.49 25.51
N LYS A 101 -28.52 -14.39 26.83
CA LYS A 101 -29.48 -13.43 27.38
C LYS A 101 -28.96 -12.00 27.22
N HIS A 102 -29.89 -11.11 26.93
CA HIS A 102 -29.64 -9.69 26.78
C HIS A 102 -29.69 -8.91 28.10
N THR A 103 -30.14 -9.57 29.17
CA THR A 103 -30.18 -9.03 30.52
C THR A 103 -29.60 -10.00 31.54
N ASP A 104 -29.06 -9.45 32.62
CA ASP A 104 -28.70 -10.24 33.79
C ASP A 104 -29.94 -10.56 34.66
N HIS A 105 -29.71 -11.21 35.81
CA HIS A 105 -30.78 -11.58 36.74
C HIS A 105 -31.51 -10.35 37.31
N ASP A 106 -30.84 -9.21 37.40
CA ASP A 106 -31.36 -7.99 38.02
C ASP A 106 -31.99 -7.04 36.97
N GLY A 107 -32.04 -7.48 35.70
CA GLY A 107 -32.63 -6.74 34.59
C GLY A 107 -31.71 -5.71 33.95
N ASN A 108 -30.41 -5.71 34.26
CA ASN A 108 -29.42 -4.84 33.64
C ASN A 108 -29.05 -5.37 32.26
N SER A 109 -28.74 -4.48 31.32
CA SER A 109 -28.41 -4.88 29.95
C SER A 109 -27.02 -5.53 29.87
N ILE A 110 -26.88 -6.62 29.11
CA ILE A 110 -25.59 -7.28 28.88
C ILE A 110 -25.05 -6.87 27.50
N LEU A 111 -23.85 -6.30 27.49
CA LEU A 111 -23.10 -5.96 26.28
C LEU A 111 -21.94 -6.93 26.07
N THR A 112 -21.62 -7.21 24.81
CA THR A 112 -20.34 -7.82 24.43
C THR A 112 -19.32 -6.71 24.18
N ILE A 113 -18.32 -6.58 25.05
CA ILE A 113 -17.24 -5.62 24.87
C ILE A 113 -16.01 -6.34 24.34
N VAL A 114 -15.47 -5.90 23.21
CA VAL A 114 -14.24 -6.44 22.63
C VAL A 114 -13.07 -5.58 23.09
N ASP A 115 -12.07 -6.22 23.68
CA ASP A 115 -10.84 -5.59 24.15
C ASP A 115 -9.61 -6.38 23.64
N THR A 116 -8.42 -5.79 23.71
CA THR A 116 -7.13 -6.41 23.32
C THR A 116 -6.83 -7.75 24.02
N ASN A 117 -7.39 -7.99 25.21
CA ASN A 117 -7.21 -9.24 25.95
C ASN A 117 -8.34 -10.26 25.75
N GLY A 118 -9.37 -9.96 24.95
CA GLY A 118 -10.47 -10.87 24.65
C GLY A 118 -11.84 -10.19 24.54
N LEU A 119 -12.89 -11.02 24.50
CA LEU A 119 -14.28 -10.60 24.50
C LEU A 119 -14.86 -10.76 25.89
N HIS A 120 -15.53 -9.71 26.37
CA HIS A 120 -16.10 -9.63 27.72
C HIS A 120 -17.61 -9.48 27.65
N GLN A 121 -18.33 -10.15 28.55
CA GLN A 121 -19.73 -9.84 28.80
C GLN A 121 -19.85 -8.92 30.00
N VAL A 122 -20.31 -7.71 29.77
CA VAL A 122 -20.40 -6.66 30.77
C VAL A 122 -21.86 -6.30 30.99
N ALA A 123 -22.31 -6.35 32.24
CA ALA A 123 -23.61 -5.82 32.62
C ALA A 123 -23.50 -4.30 32.75
N VAL A 124 -24.44 -3.57 32.16
CA VAL A 124 -24.43 -2.11 32.12
C VAL A 124 -25.77 -1.52 32.57
N ASN A 125 -25.68 -0.38 33.24
CA ASN A 125 -26.81 0.48 33.54
C ASN A 125 -26.74 1.75 32.69
N TRP A 126 -27.75 1.94 31.86
CA TRP A 126 -27.93 3.15 31.06
C TRP A 126 -28.53 4.27 31.90
N CYS A 127 -28.16 5.52 31.60
CA CYS A 127 -28.79 6.67 32.24
C CYS A 127 -30.27 6.78 31.83
N GLY A 128 -31.15 6.94 32.81
CA GLY A 128 -32.58 7.19 32.59
C GLY A 128 -33.03 8.59 33.01
N CYS A 129 -32.11 9.49 33.35
CA CYS A 129 -32.44 10.86 33.73
C CYS A 129 -32.93 11.71 32.54
N ASP A 130 -33.63 12.82 32.82
CA ASP A 130 -34.24 13.69 31.80
C ASP A 130 -33.24 14.28 30.79
N LYS A 131 -31.99 14.54 31.22
CA LYS A 131 -30.89 15.04 30.38
C LYS A 131 -29.87 13.94 30.05
N LYS A 132 -30.33 12.74 29.71
CA LYS A 132 -29.43 11.66 29.28
C LYS A 132 -28.88 11.93 27.87
N ALA A 133 -27.69 11.41 27.62
CA ALA A 133 -27.17 11.30 26.27
C ALA A 133 -27.77 10.07 25.58
N ASP A 134 -27.59 9.95 24.27
CA ASP A 134 -27.91 8.72 23.56
C ASP A 134 -26.94 7.59 23.96
N GLU A 135 -27.37 6.34 23.85
CA GLU A 135 -26.62 5.16 24.33
C GLU A 135 -25.24 5.03 23.64
N ASP A 136 -25.12 5.44 22.38
CA ASP A 136 -23.85 5.47 21.66
C ASP A 136 -22.90 6.54 22.18
N ILE A 137 -23.41 7.71 22.55
CA ILE A 137 -22.63 8.79 23.17
C ILE A 137 -22.16 8.38 24.57
N GLU A 138 -23.03 7.77 25.39
CA GLU A 138 -22.62 7.29 26.72
C GLU A 138 -21.48 6.27 26.65
N LEU A 139 -21.48 5.41 25.63
CA LEU A 139 -20.38 4.47 25.38
C LEU A 139 -19.09 5.21 24.98
N LEU A 140 -19.18 6.18 24.07
CA LEU A 140 -18.02 6.96 23.62
C LEU A 140 -17.36 7.74 24.77
N GLU A 141 -18.16 8.33 25.67
CA GLU A 141 -17.68 8.98 26.89
C GLU A 141 -16.88 8.04 27.81
N HIS A 142 -17.16 6.73 27.74
CA HIS A 142 -16.46 5.69 28.50
C HIS A 142 -15.33 5.01 27.70
N GLY A 143 -14.93 5.55 26.55
CA GLY A 143 -13.87 4.98 25.71
C GLY A 143 -14.28 3.69 24.98
N LEU A 144 -15.59 3.50 24.78
CA LEU A 144 -16.19 2.37 24.10
C LEU A 144 -16.81 2.83 22.78
N TYR A 145 -16.31 2.29 21.67
CA TYR A 145 -16.83 2.55 20.33
C TYR A 145 -18.02 1.60 20.03
N PRO A 146 -19.24 2.11 19.84
CA PRO A 146 -20.42 1.29 19.61
C PRO A 146 -20.43 0.64 18.22
N ALA A 147 -20.80 -0.64 18.13
CA ALA A 147 -20.95 -1.33 16.84
C ALA A 147 -22.22 -0.93 16.06
N SER A 148 -23.15 -0.25 16.73
CA SER A 148 -24.41 0.27 16.22
C SER A 148 -24.90 1.44 17.08
N GLN A 149 -25.57 2.41 16.48
CA GLN A 149 -25.90 3.69 17.12
C GLN A 149 -27.17 3.64 17.98
N LYS A 150 -28.21 2.91 17.56
CA LYS A 150 -29.53 2.98 18.21
C LYS A 150 -29.69 2.10 19.45
N THR A 151 -29.24 0.86 19.36
CA THR A 151 -29.38 -0.16 20.41
C THR A 151 -28.10 -1.00 20.47
N PRO A 152 -26.97 -0.41 20.91
CA PRO A 152 -25.68 -1.09 20.97
C PRO A 152 -25.76 -2.35 21.82
N ARG A 153 -25.38 -3.49 21.23
CA ARG A 153 -25.18 -4.79 21.93
C ARG A 153 -23.73 -5.24 21.94
N THR A 154 -22.91 -4.64 21.07
CA THR A 154 -21.46 -4.84 21.01
C THR A 154 -20.77 -3.49 20.99
N ALA A 155 -19.67 -3.35 21.71
CA ALA A 155 -18.79 -2.20 21.61
C ALA A 155 -17.32 -2.65 21.65
N PHE A 156 -16.43 -1.81 21.15
CA PHE A 156 -14.99 -2.04 21.11
C PHE A 156 -14.30 -1.01 22.00
N THR A 157 -13.34 -1.41 22.82
CA THR A 157 -12.51 -0.41 23.50
C THR A 157 -11.71 0.38 22.45
N PHE A 158 -11.47 1.67 22.68
CA PHE A 158 -10.60 2.45 21.77
C PHE A 158 -9.23 1.79 21.61
N ARG A 159 -8.73 1.17 22.69
CA ARG A 159 -7.49 0.42 22.71
C ARG A 159 -7.46 -0.75 21.73
N VAL A 160 -8.54 -1.54 21.61
CA VAL A 160 -8.55 -2.66 20.65
C VAL A 160 -8.63 -2.18 19.20
N LEU A 161 -9.29 -1.04 18.94
CA LEU A 161 -9.33 -0.46 17.60
C LEU A 161 -7.98 0.13 17.19
N ASP A 162 -7.28 0.80 18.12
CA ASP A 162 -5.91 1.29 17.91
C ASP A 162 -4.92 0.13 17.73
N ASP A 163 -5.00 -0.92 18.57
CA ASP A 163 -4.17 -2.12 18.44
C ASP A 163 -4.40 -2.82 17.10
N TYR A 164 -5.66 -3.02 16.70
CA TYR A 164 -5.96 -3.60 15.39
C TYR A 164 -5.44 -2.76 14.23
N LEU A 165 -5.62 -1.43 14.27
CA LEU A 165 -5.12 -0.54 13.23
C LEU A 165 -3.60 -0.66 13.09
N LEU A 166 -2.87 -0.69 14.20
CA LEU A 166 -1.42 -0.84 14.19
C LEU A 166 -0.98 -2.24 13.73
N GLN A 167 -1.64 -3.31 14.19
CA GLN A 167 -1.36 -4.67 13.71
C GLN A 167 -1.68 -4.84 12.21
N ASN A 168 -2.68 -4.12 11.71
CA ASN A 168 -2.98 -4.10 10.27
C ASN A 168 -1.88 -3.36 9.50
N ARG A 169 -1.44 -2.19 9.98
CA ARG A 169 -0.38 -1.39 9.32
C ARG A 169 1.00 -2.06 9.35
N GLU A 170 1.45 -2.52 10.51
CA GLU A 170 2.79 -3.08 10.70
C GLU A 170 2.85 -4.57 10.32
N CYS A 171 1.96 -5.37 10.90
CA CYS A 171 2.01 -6.83 10.80
C CYS A 171 1.11 -7.38 9.68
N LYS A 172 0.42 -6.51 8.93
CA LYS A 172 -0.48 -6.86 7.82
C LYS A 172 -1.59 -7.84 8.23
N VAL A 173 -1.96 -7.81 9.52
CA VAL A 173 -2.93 -8.75 10.08
C VAL A 173 -4.31 -8.40 9.53
N PRO A 174 -5.00 -9.36 8.86
CA PRO A 174 -6.38 -9.15 8.44
C PRO A 174 -7.37 -9.33 9.60
N ALA A 175 -8.53 -8.68 9.52
CA ALA A 175 -9.56 -8.68 10.56
C ALA A 175 -9.97 -10.08 11.05
N ASN A 176 -10.02 -11.07 10.16
CA ASN A 176 -10.39 -12.44 10.51
C ASN A 176 -9.34 -13.10 11.43
N SER A 177 -8.05 -12.94 11.11
CA SER A 177 -6.95 -13.44 11.93
C SER A 177 -6.90 -12.74 13.29
N TYR A 178 -7.14 -11.43 13.31
CA TYR A 178 -7.19 -10.65 14.55
C TYR A 178 -8.33 -11.11 15.46
N ILE A 179 -9.55 -11.26 14.94
CA ILE A 179 -10.69 -11.80 15.72
C ILE A 179 -10.41 -13.23 16.18
N ALA A 180 -9.80 -14.08 15.35
CA ALA A 180 -9.43 -15.43 15.76
C ALA A 180 -8.45 -15.42 16.95
N GLN A 181 -7.47 -14.50 16.95
CA GLN A 181 -6.57 -14.29 18.07
C GLN A 181 -7.33 -13.88 19.34
N LEU A 182 -8.23 -12.88 19.25
CA LEU A 182 -9.02 -12.43 20.40
C LEU A 182 -9.93 -13.53 20.97
N ARG A 183 -10.50 -14.39 20.12
CA ARG A 183 -11.29 -15.55 20.57
C ARG A 183 -10.46 -16.53 21.38
N ARG A 184 -9.23 -16.81 20.95
CA ARG A 184 -8.30 -17.68 21.70
C ARG A 184 -7.83 -17.04 23.01
N LYS A 185 -7.58 -15.72 23.02
CA LYS A 185 -7.29 -15.00 24.28
C LYS A 185 -8.45 -15.07 25.28
N THR A 186 -9.68 -15.02 24.78
CA THR A 186 -10.90 -15.16 25.61
C THR A 186 -11.05 -16.58 26.16
N MET A 187 -10.88 -17.59 25.28
CA MET A 187 -11.00 -18.99 25.64
C MET A 187 -10.23 -19.88 24.65
N ASP A 188 -9.03 -20.30 25.02
CA ASP A 188 -8.15 -21.08 24.13
C ASP A 188 -8.61 -22.54 23.97
N SER A 189 -9.22 -23.12 25.00
CA SER A 189 -9.69 -24.51 24.96
C SER A 189 -10.90 -24.72 24.05
N MET A 190 -11.73 -23.69 23.87
CA MET A 190 -12.97 -23.76 23.08
C MET A 190 -13.26 -22.42 22.38
N PRO A 191 -12.37 -21.93 21.50
CA PRO A 191 -12.54 -20.63 20.83
C PRO A 191 -13.81 -20.57 19.98
N GLN A 192 -14.34 -21.72 19.52
CA GLN A 192 -15.60 -21.83 18.79
C GLN A 192 -16.82 -21.31 19.57
N GLU A 193 -16.80 -21.38 20.91
CA GLU A 193 -17.87 -20.91 21.78
C GLU A 193 -17.86 -19.37 21.95
N VAL A 194 -16.76 -18.72 21.58
CA VAL A 194 -16.63 -17.26 21.65
C VAL A 194 -17.30 -16.65 20.41
N PRO A 195 -18.21 -15.66 20.56
CA PRO A 195 -18.88 -15.02 19.44
C PRO A 195 -17.92 -14.44 18.38
N VAL A 196 -18.26 -14.64 17.11
CA VAL A 196 -17.50 -14.09 15.99
C VAL A 196 -17.97 -12.66 15.72
N ARG A 197 -17.22 -11.66 16.19
CA ARG A 197 -17.50 -10.22 15.99
C ARG A 197 -16.77 -9.61 14.77
N TYR A 198 -16.62 -10.41 13.72
CA TYR A 198 -15.88 -10.04 12.52
C TYR A 198 -16.55 -8.92 11.71
N VAL A 199 -17.87 -8.98 11.56
CA VAL A 199 -18.62 -7.99 10.76
C VAL A 199 -18.60 -6.64 11.46
N GLU A 200 -18.80 -6.66 12.77
CA GLU A 200 -18.75 -5.49 13.65
C GLU A 200 -17.36 -4.88 13.68
N LEU A 201 -16.30 -5.71 13.79
CA LEU A 201 -14.92 -5.21 13.74
C LEU A 201 -14.65 -4.51 12.42
N ASN A 202 -14.98 -5.12 11.27
CA ASN A 202 -14.74 -4.48 9.97
C ASN A 202 -15.41 -3.11 9.86
N ARG A 203 -16.65 -2.98 10.35
CA ARG A 203 -17.37 -1.70 10.35
C ARG A 203 -16.66 -0.68 11.25
N CYS A 204 -16.45 -1.04 12.52
CA CYS A 204 -15.87 -0.13 13.50
C CYS A 204 -14.43 0.24 13.16
N SER A 205 -13.61 -0.71 12.71
CA SER A 205 -12.22 -0.45 12.32
C SER A 205 -12.12 0.46 11.10
N ARG A 206 -13.06 0.34 10.16
CA ARG A 206 -13.14 1.18 8.97
C ARG A 206 -13.50 2.63 9.34
N GLN A 207 -14.48 2.81 10.23
CA GLN A 207 -14.84 4.12 10.78
C GLN A 207 -13.72 4.71 11.64
N TRP A 208 -13.08 3.89 12.47
CA TRP A 208 -11.96 4.28 13.31
C TRP A 208 -10.77 4.78 12.48
N ARG A 209 -10.44 4.08 11.40
CA ARG A 209 -9.41 4.48 10.43
C ARG A 209 -9.67 5.87 9.86
N LEU A 210 -10.91 6.15 9.43
CA LEU A 210 -11.30 7.49 8.98
C LEU A 210 -11.10 8.53 10.09
N LEU A 211 -11.60 8.28 11.30
CA LEU A 211 -11.46 9.22 12.43
C LEU A 211 -10.00 9.52 12.75
N LYS A 212 -9.12 8.52 12.73
CA LYS A 212 -7.67 8.71 12.93
C LYS A 212 -7.04 9.50 11.78
N GLY A 213 -7.47 9.28 10.54
CA GLY A 213 -7.05 10.08 9.38
C GLY A 213 -7.47 11.54 9.49
N LEU A 214 -8.74 11.81 9.78
CA LEU A 214 -9.26 13.17 10.00
C LEU A 214 -8.47 13.89 11.11
N LEU A 215 -8.24 13.20 12.23
CA LEU A 215 -7.44 13.72 13.34
C LEU A 215 -5.99 14.05 12.91
N ALA A 216 -5.33 13.16 12.17
CA ALA A 216 -3.95 13.34 11.73
C ALA A 216 -3.77 14.53 10.77
N HIS A 217 -4.79 14.81 9.95
CA HIS A 217 -4.77 15.90 8.97
C HIS A 217 -5.48 17.18 9.44
N GLY A 218 -6.03 17.19 10.67
CA GLY A 218 -6.68 18.36 11.26
C GLY A 218 -8.07 18.68 10.66
N GLU A 219 -8.70 17.70 10.02
CA GLU A 219 -10.04 17.81 9.44
C GLU A 219 -11.11 17.60 10.52
N GLY A 220 -12.20 18.40 10.50
CA GLY A 220 -13.32 18.29 11.44
C GLY A 220 -13.13 19.00 12.80
N MET A 221 -11.99 19.65 13.06
CA MET A 221 -11.77 20.51 14.25
C MET A 221 -12.00 22.00 13.94
N ASN A 222 -13.26 22.38 13.69
CA ASN A 222 -13.70 23.75 13.30
C ASN A 222 -13.38 24.20 11.85
N ARG A 223 -12.95 23.27 10.99
CA ARG A 223 -12.93 23.47 9.52
C ARG A 223 -14.08 22.67 8.93
N GLY A 224 -14.84 23.25 7.99
CA GLY A 224 -15.90 22.53 7.30
C GLY A 224 -15.37 21.22 6.72
N THR A 225 -16.17 20.17 6.73
CA THR A 225 -15.81 18.85 6.18
C THR A 225 -15.89 18.87 4.65
N ASP A 226 -15.10 19.72 3.99
CA ASP A 226 -14.81 19.59 2.56
C ASP A 226 -13.45 18.91 2.46
N SER A 227 -13.43 17.60 2.69
CA SER A 227 -12.25 16.78 2.41
C SER A 227 -12.06 16.73 0.90
N GLY A 228 -11.41 17.78 0.36
CA GLY A 228 -11.05 17.89 -1.03
C GLY A 228 -10.07 16.80 -1.47
N GLN A 229 -9.81 16.74 -2.77
CA GLN A 229 -8.93 15.73 -3.34
C GLN A 229 -7.55 15.73 -2.66
N GLY A 230 -7.17 14.59 -2.09
CA GLY A 230 -5.90 14.40 -1.37
C GLY A 230 -5.73 15.16 -0.05
N SER A 231 -6.81 15.69 0.55
CA SER A 231 -6.81 16.35 1.87
C SER A 231 -6.30 15.47 3.02
N LEU A 232 -6.50 14.16 2.91
CA LEU A 232 -6.11 13.14 3.89
C LEU A 232 -4.85 12.37 3.48
N ALA A 233 -3.92 13.03 2.79
CA ALA A 233 -2.68 12.41 2.33
C ALA A 233 -1.43 13.15 2.82
N THR A 234 -0.51 12.40 3.40
CA THR A 234 0.84 12.87 3.71
C THR A 234 1.65 13.11 2.42
N VAL A 235 1.97 14.38 2.15
CA VAL A 235 2.75 14.81 0.97
C VAL A 235 4.25 14.89 1.24
N CYS A 236 5.05 14.75 0.18
CA CYS A 236 6.51 14.85 0.29
C CYS A 236 6.95 16.27 0.67
N PRO A 237 7.66 16.49 1.79
CA PRO A 237 8.15 17.81 2.15
C PRO A 237 9.39 18.24 1.36
N GLY A 238 10.09 17.28 0.73
CA GLY A 238 11.33 17.52 -0.01
C GLY A 238 11.15 17.78 -1.51
N CYS A 239 9.96 17.54 -2.08
CA CYS A 239 9.68 17.93 -3.46
C CYS A 239 9.44 19.45 -3.54
N PRO A 240 9.89 20.10 -4.64
CA PRO A 240 9.64 21.53 -4.83
C PRO A 240 8.15 21.80 -4.99
N ARG A 241 7.66 22.78 -4.24
CA ARG A 241 6.28 23.26 -4.27
C ARG A 241 6.30 24.80 -4.19
N PRO A 242 5.88 25.50 -5.26
CA PRO A 242 5.82 26.95 -5.27
C PRO A 242 5.01 27.45 -4.06
N GLN A 243 5.45 28.58 -3.47
CA GLN A 243 4.81 29.21 -2.30
C GLN A 243 4.83 28.39 -0.99
N VAL A 244 5.40 27.17 -1.00
CA VAL A 244 5.47 26.31 0.20
C VAL A 244 6.91 26.16 0.69
N ASN A 245 7.82 25.71 -0.17
CA ASN A 245 9.20 25.36 0.22
C ASN A 245 10.25 25.74 -0.83
N MET A 246 9.96 26.75 -1.65
CA MET A 246 10.86 27.25 -2.68
C MET A 246 11.26 28.71 -2.40
N PRO A 247 12.49 29.13 -2.75
CA PRO A 247 12.92 30.52 -2.57
C PRO A 247 12.18 31.46 -3.53
N GLU A 248 12.11 32.75 -3.19
CA GLU A 248 11.59 33.78 -4.10
C GLU A 248 12.47 33.90 -5.35
N GLY A 249 11.85 34.13 -6.52
CA GLY A 249 12.55 34.31 -7.79
C GLY A 249 13.22 33.04 -8.36
N TRP A 250 12.85 31.86 -7.85
CA TRP A 250 13.37 30.57 -8.32
C TRP A 250 13.17 30.35 -9.83
N GLU A 251 12.16 31.00 -10.42
CA GLU A 251 11.83 30.93 -11.85
C GLU A 251 12.95 31.51 -12.74
N ALA A 252 13.71 32.45 -12.21
CA ALA A 252 14.82 33.12 -12.90
C ALA A 252 16.16 32.39 -12.75
N ASP A 253 16.23 31.31 -11.96
CA ASP A 253 17.46 30.52 -11.80
C ASP A 253 17.86 29.89 -13.15
N PRO A 254 19.09 30.13 -13.67
CA PRO A 254 19.55 29.50 -14.90
C PRO A 254 19.57 27.97 -14.80
N GLN A 255 19.74 27.42 -13.60
CA GLN A 255 19.72 25.97 -13.33
C GLN A 255 18.31 25.50 -12.95
N LYS A 256 17.35 25.72 -13.87
CA LYS A 256 15.92 25.40 -13.69
C LYS A 256 15.63 23.97 -13.24
N TRP A 257 16.50 23.02 -13.55
CA TRP A 257 16.36 21.62 -13.18
C TRP A 257 16.37 21.37 -11.66
N LYS A 258 17.01 22.26 -10.87
CA LYS A 258 17.02 22.17 -9.39
C LYS A 258 15.63 22.29 -8.77
N HIS A 259 14.76 23.01 -9.47
CA HIS A 259 13.42 23.39 -9.03
C HIS A 259 12.33 22.47 -9.61
N GLY A 260 12.72 21.40 -10.31
CA GLY A 260 11.80 20.44 -10.90
C GLY A 260 11.47 19.26 -9.98
N ALA A 261 10.30 18.66 -10.19
CA ALA A 261 9.92 17.41 -9.53
C ALA A 261 10.33 16.20 -10.37
N THR A 262 10.78 15.12 -9.72
CA THR A 262 11.03 13.82 -10.37
C THR A 262 10.02 12.81 -9.88
N LEU A 263 9.21 12.31 -10.81
CA LEU A 263 8.12 11.37 -10.59
C LEU A 263 8.48 10.02 -11.21
N CYS A 264 7.92 8.96 -10.68
CA CYS A 264 7.96 7.62 -11.24
C CYS A 264 6.53 7.08 -11.34
N MET A 265 6.26 6.30 -12.37
CA MET A 265 4.97 5.69 -12.65
C MET A 265 5.17 4.20 -12.90
N ASP A 266 4.35 3.37 -12.27
CA ASP A 266 4.41 1.93 -12.44
C ASP A 266 3.12 1.24 -12.00
N GLY A 267 2.79 0.13 -12.66
CA GLY A 267 1.61 -0.69 -12.42
C GLY A 267 1.90 -1.88 -11.51
N ASN A 268 1.11 -2.06 -10.44
CA ASN A 268 1.19 -3.22 -9.58
C ASN A 268 0.27 -4.38 -10.04
N PHE A 269 0.92 -5.47 -10.46
CA PHE A 269 0.29 -6.67 -11.01
C PHE A 269 -0.36 -7.60 -9.97
N LYS A 270 -0.03 -7.45 -8.67
CA LYS A 270 -0.52 -8.31 -7.59
C LYS A 270 -1.74 -7.72 -6.87
N ALA A 271 -2.06 -6.46 -7.10
CA ALA A 271 -3.21 -5.78 -6.51
C ALA A 271 -4.48 -5.99 -7.35
N ASP A 272 -4.93 -7.24 -7.48
CA ASP A 272 -6.20 -7.57 -8.14
C ASP A 272 -7.39 -7.51 -7.17
N HIS A 273 -8.61 -7.38 -7.70
CA HIS A 273 -9.85 -7.35 -6.92
C HIS A 273 -10.91 -8.26 -7.54
N LEU A 274 -11.71 -8.89 -6.68
CA LEU A 274 -12.86 -9.67 -7.09
C LEU A 274 -14.10 -8.79 -7.18
N ARG A 275 -14.91 -9.04 -8.21
CA ARG A 275 -16.16 -8.30 -8.39
C ARG A 275 -17.08 -8.49 -7.19
N MET A 276 -17.63 -7.38 -6.69
CA MET A 276 -18.65 -7.40 -5.66
C MET A 276 -19.92 -8.11 -6.12
N ARG A 277 -20.53 -8.90 -5.22
CA ARG A 277 -21.81 -9.56 -5.52
C ARG A 277 -23.00 -8.58 -5.53
N LYS A 278 -22.94 -7.53 -4.71
CA LYS A 278 -24.02 -6.54 -4.50
C LYS A 278 -23.42 -5.14 -4.38
N GLU A 279 -23.19 -4.49 -5.51
CA GLU A 279 -22.61 -3.14 -5.58
C GLU A 279 -23.47 -2.09 -4.86
N ALA A 280 -24.80 -2.25 -4.87
CA ALA A 280 -25.73 -1.36 -4.17
C ALA A 280 -25.54 -1.28 -2.64
N ASN A 281 -24.78 -2.21 -2.06
CA ASN A 281 -24.45 -2.19 -0.63
C ASN A 281 -23.10 -1.51 -0.33
N ASP A 282 -22.33 -1.11 -1.34
CA ASP A 282 -21.08 -0.41 -1.12
C ASP A 282 -21.35 1.04 -0.70
N VAL A 283 -20.68 1.48 0.36
CA VAL A 283 -20.86 2.82 0.92
C VAL A 283 -19.48 3.40 1.13
N PRO A 284 -19.01 4.38 0.34
CA PRO A 284 -17.72 5.02 0.56
C PRO A 284 -17.75 5.88 1.81
N LEU A 285 -16.71 5.78 2.66
CA LEU A 285 -16.50 6.75 3.74
C LEU A 285 -15.67 7.94 3.25
N THR A 286 -14.80 7.69 2.29
CA THR A 286 -14.01 8.69 1.56
C THR A 286 -13.91 8.27 0.09
N ASP A 287 -13.87 9.24 -0.82
CA ASP A 287 -13.61 8.98 -2.24
C ASP A 287 -12.73 10.11 -2.79
N GLY A 288 -11.50 9.79 -3.19
CA GLY A 288 -10.52 10.78 -3.67
C GLY A 288 -9.83 11.60 -2.59
N ALA A 289 -10.16 11.42 -1.31
CA ALA A 289 -9.61 12.23 -0.22
C ALA A 289 -8.14 11.94 0.09
N ALA A 290 -7.56 10.82 -0.39
CA ALA A 290 -6.18 10.43 -0.13
C ALA A 290 -5.41 10.10 -1.43
N TYR A 291 -4.87 8.89 -1.59
CA TYR A 291 -3.99 8.51 -2.72
C TYR A 291 -4.76 7.91 -3.89
N MET A 292 -5.79 7.12 -3.61
CA MET A 292 -6.71 6.60 -4.60
C MET A 292 -7.55 7.73 -5.20
N THR A 293 -7.70 7.76 -6.52
CA THR A 293 -8.51 8.77 -7.20
C THR A 293 -10.00 8.69 -6.83
N GLU A 294 -10.68 9.84 -6.89
CA GLU A 294 -12.13 9.94 -6.86
C GLU A 294 -12.76 9.14 -8.01
N SER A 295 -13.85 8.42 -7.71
CA SER A 295 -14.39 7.40 -8.60
C SER A 295 -15.12 7.99 -9.80
N LYS A 296 -16.01 8.97 -9.60
CA LYS A 296 -16.93 9.43 -10.65
C LYS A 296 -16.23 10.21 -11.74
N ALA A 297 -15.29 11.08 -11.40
CA ALA A 297 -14.51 11.86 -12.35
C ALA A 297 -13.60 10.93 -13.17
N TYR A 298 -13.00 9.93 -12.51
CA TYR A 298 -12.19 8.92 -13.18
C TYR A 298 -13.01 8.06 -14.14
N GLU A 299 -14.19 7.57 -13.72
CA GLU A 299 -15.09 6.80 -14.59
C GLU A 299 -15.54 7.61 -15.81
N LYS A 300 -15.92 8.87 -15.62
CA LYS A 300 -16.28 9.78 -16.73
C LYS A 300 -15.13 9.97 -17.73
N HIS A 301 -13.89 10.05 -17.24
CA HIS A 301 -12.72 10.12 -18.12
C HIS A 301 -12.55 8.85 -18.94
N LEU A 302 -12.63 7.68 -18.30
CA LEU A 302 -12.53 6.40 -18.99
C LEU A 302 -13.61 6.21 -20.07
N ASP A 303 -14.84 6.68 -19.81
CA ASP A 303 -15.96 6.60 -20.77
C ASP A 303 -15.73 7.42 -22.04
N THR A 304 -14.89 8.47 -21.97
CA THR A 304 -14.57 9.30 -23.15
C THR A 304 -13.42 8.78 -24.00
N TYR A 305 -12.74 7.73 -23.55
CA TYR A 305 -11.51 7.27 -24.17
C TYR A 305 -11.78 6.22 -25.25
N PRO A 306 -11.30 6.42 -26.51
CA PRO A 306 -11.55 5.47 -27.58
C PRO A 306 -10.78 4.16 -27.37
N ALA A 307 -11.42 3.02 -27.65
CA ALA A 307 -10.81 1.70 -27.59
C ALA A 307 -9.88 1.44 -28.78
N ASN A 308 -8.79 2.19 -28.90
CA ASN A 308 -7.80 1.99 -29.96
C ASN A 308 -6.67 1.08 -29.47
N ALA A 309 -6.31 0.10 -30.28
CA ALA A 309 -5.12 -0.71 -30.05
C ALA A 309 -3.88 0.13 -30.40
N GLU A 310 -3.00 0.33 -29.43
CA GLU A 310 -1.77 1.05 -29.65
C GLU A 310 -0.71 0.12 -30.25
N ILE A 311 -0.04 0.61 -31.29
CA ILE A 311 0.97 -0.13 -32.04
C ILE A 311 2.34 0.22 -31.45
N SER A 312 3.04 -0.77 -30.91
CA SER A 312 4.39 -0.57 -30.42
C SER A 312 5.44 -0.84 -31.48
N THR A 313 6.50 -0.04 -31.46
CA THR A 313 7.73 -0.19 -32.26
C THR A 313 8.94 -0.60 -31.40
N CYS A 314 8.74 -0.98 -30.13
CA CYS A 314 9.82 -1.33 -29.18
C CYS A 314 9.66 -2.76 -28.60
N ASN A 315 10.79 -3.44 -28.39
CA ASN A 315 10.89 -4.85 -28.01
C ASN A 315 10.16 -5.20 -26.70
N ALA A 316 10.31 -4.39 -25.65
CA ALA A 316 9.73 -4.64 -24.33
C ALA A 316 8.19 -4.70 -24.29
N HIS A 317 7.50 -4.08 -25.27
CA HIS A 317 6.03 -4.07 -25.31
C HIS A 317 5.42 -5.44 -25.61
N ARG A 318 6.15 -6.37 -26.24
CA ARG A 318 5.65 -7.73 -26.50
C ARG A 318 5.32 -8.46 -25.19
N ALA A 319 6.08 -8.22 -24.11
CA ALA A 319 5.82 -8.80 -22.80
C ALA A 319 4.57 -8.19 -22.13
N ILE A 320 4.40 -6.87 -22.23
CA ILE A 320 3.23 -6.15 -21.68
C ILE A 320 1.93 -6.55 -22.41
N THR A 321 2.01 -6.72 -23.73
CA THR A 321 0.86 -7.15 -24.53
C THR A 321 0.40 -8.56 -24.15
N GLN A 322 1.32 -9.48 -23.86
CA GLN A 322 0.98 -10.82 -23.34
C GLN A 322 0.39 -10.75 -21.92
N ALA A 323 0.93 -9.90 -21.04
CA ALA A 323 0.40 -9.70 -19.70
C ALA A 323 -1.02 -9.10 -19.68
N ASN A 324 -1.44 -8.41 -20.74
CA ASN A 324 -2.76 -7.79 -20.88
C ASN A 324 -3.87 -8.76 -21.39
N GLN A 325 -3.54 -10.02 -21.74
CA GLN A 325 -4.49 -10.93 -22.39
C GLN A 325 -5.41 -11.72 -21.44
N THR A 326 -5.12 -11.81 -20.15
CA THR A 326 -5.90 -12.64 -19.20
C THR A 326 -6.86 -11.81 -18.36
N ARG A 327 -8.10 -11.66 -18.84
CA ARG A 327 -9.23 -11.24 -17.99
C ARG A 327 -9.69 -12.43 -17.15
N GLY A 328 -9.41 -12.41 -15.85
CA GLY A 328 -10.09 -13.32 -14.93
C GLY A 328 -11.58 -12.99 -14.90
N VAL A 329 -12.46 -13.94 -15.25
CA VAL A 329 -13.93 -13.75 -15.35
C VAL A 329 -14.56 -13.16 -14.08
N HIS A 330 -13.91 -13.34 -12.93
CA HIS A 330 -14.39 -12.91 -11.61
C HIS A 330 -13.76 -11.62 -11.08
N LYS A 331 -12.93 -10.93 -11.88
CA LYS A 331 -12.22 -9.70 -11.47
C LYS A 331 -12.86 -8.45 -12.09
N ASP A 332 -13.04 -7.41 -11.27
CA ASP A 332 -13.42 -6.06 -11.70
C ASP A 332 -12.20 -5.13 -11.81
N VAL A 333 -11.19 -5.32 -10.95
CA VAL A 333 -9.88 -4.67 -11.03
C VAL A 333 -8.81 -5.72 -11.28
N THR A 334 -8.04 -5.56 -12.35
CA THR A 334 -6.93 -6.46 -12.65
C THR A 334 -5.66 -6.07 -11.88
N ARG A 335 -5.43 -4.76 -11.70
CA ARG A 335 -4.18 -4.15 -11.20
C ARG A 335 -4.45 -2.73 -10.71
N ILE A 336 -3.47 -2.10 -10.09
CA ILE A 336 -3.47 -0.65 -9.82
C ILE A 336 -2.24 -0.02 -10.48
N VAL A 337 -2.30 1.26 -10.84
CA VAL A 337 -1.13 2.07 -11.19
C VAL A 337 -1.09 3.27 -10.26
N ALA A 338 0.10 3.75 -9.89
CA ALA A 338 0.24 4.98 -9.13
C ALA A 338 1.45 5.78 -9.59
N VAL A 339 1.49 7.02 -9.12
CA VAL A 339 2.63 7.91 -9.30
C VAL A 339 3.24 8.21 -7.93
N ALA A 340 4.56 8.17 -7.85
CA ALA A 340 5.29 8.52 -6.64
C ALA A 340 6.45 9.47 -6.94
N CYS A 341 6.90 10.21 -5.93
CA CYS A 341 8.16 10.93 -5.98
C CYS A 341 9.32 9.93 -6.13
N ALA A 342 10.07 10.02 -7.22
CA ALA A 342 11.20 9.13 -7.50
C ALA A 342 12.38 9.34 -6.53
N ARG A 343 12.54 10.55 -5.97
CA ARG A 343 13.68 10.90 -5.09
C ARG A 343 13.50 10.46 -3.64
N HIS A 344 12.26 10.52 -3.16
CA HIS A 344 11.93 10.37 -1.74
C HIS A 344 10.95 9.21 -1.47
N GLY A 345 10.33 8.64 -2.51
CA GLY A 345 9.44 7.47 -2.38
C GLY A 345 8.08 7.77 -1.75
N PHE A 346 7.54 8.97 -1.97
CA PHE A 346 6.21 9.34 -1.48
C PHE A 346 5.18 9.10 -2.57
N PHE A 347 4.12 8.36 -2.27
CA PHE A 347 2.94 8.30 -3.13
C PHE A 347 2.34 9.70 -3.29
N ILE A 348 1.82 10.02 -4.48
CA ILE A 348 1.23 11.33 -4.75
C ILE A 348 -0.29 11.24 -4.57
N PRO A 349 -0.93 12.20 -3.88
CA PRO A 349 -2.36 12.11 -3.61
C PRO A 349 -3.20 12.10 -4.89
N GLY A 350 -4.27 11.30 -4.89
CA GLY A 350 -5.17 11.09 -6.03
C GLY A 350 -4.57 10.41 -7.26
N SER A 351 -3.28 10.07 -7.26
CA SER A 351 -2.58 9.51 -8.43
C SER A 351 -2.68 7.99 -8.56
N ALA A 352 -3.17 7.29 -7.54
CA ALA A 352 -3.37 5.85 -7.58
C ALA A 352 -4.74 5.52 -8.21
N VAL A 353 -4.75 4.67 -9.24
CA VAL A 353 -5.98 4.29 -9.95
C VAL A 353 -6.09 2.79 -10.18
N SER A 354 -7.33 2.31 -10.18
CA SER A 354 -7.65 0.92 -10.52
C SER A 354 -7.67 0.71 -12.04
N LEU A 355 -7.09 -0.40 -12.49
CA LEU A 355 -7.10 -0.84 -13.88
C LEU A 355 -8.19 -1.90 -14.12
N GLN A 356 -9.17 -1.59 -14.98
CA GLN A 356 -10.30 -2.49 -15.28
C GLN A 356 -9.94 -3.58 -16.30
N LYS A 357 -9.01 -3.30 -17.23
CA LYS A 357 -8.57 -4.25 -18.27
C LYS A 357 -7.14 -3.95 -18.73
N GLY A 358 -6.16 -4.62 -18.13
CA GLY A 358 -4.76 -4.44 -18.49
C GLY A 358 -4.30 -2.99 -18.24
N GLU A 359 -3.09 -2.68 -18.68
CA GLU A 359 -2.56 -1.31 -18.62
C GLU A 359 -2.94 -0.56 -19.90
N ALA A 360 -4.03 0.20 -19.83
CA ALA A 360 -4.41 1.14 -20.87
C ALA A 360 -3.87 2.54 -20.54
N PHE A 361 -3.36 3.26 -21.55
CA PHE A 361 -2.83 4.60 -21.34
C PHE A 361 -3.86 5.60 -20.83
N ALA A 362 -5.15 5.37 -21.03
CA ALA A 362 -6.21 6.18 -20.43
C ALA A 362 -6.08 6.27 -18.89
N ASN A 363 -5.72 5.16 -18.26
CA ASN A 363 -5.62 5.05 -16.80
C ASN A 363 -4.33 5.72 -16.31
N THR A 364 -3.21 5.50 -17.01
CA THR A 364 -1.92 6.11 -16.66
C THR A 364 -1.88 7.60 -16.96
N ASP A 365 -2.57 8.07 -18.01
CA ASP A 365 -2.78 9.49 -18.29
C ASP A 365 -3.49 10.18 -17.12
N TRP A 366 -4.54 9.56 -16.56
CA TRP A 366 -5.25 10.10 -15.40
C TRP A 366 -4.36 10.13 -14.16
N ALA A 367 -3.66 9.03 -13.87
CA ALA A 367 -2.73 8.94 -12.75
C ALA A 367 -1.65 10.03 -12.83
N LEU A 368 -1.07 10.23 -14.02
CA LEU A 368 -0.09 11.28 -14.27
C LEU A 368 -0.71 12.66 -14.10
N TRP A 369 -1.86 12.94 -14.72
CA TRP A 369 -2.53 14.23 -14.61
C TRP A 369 -2.83 14.61 -13.17
N MET A 370 -3.38 13.68 -12.38
CA MET A 370 -3.61 13.86 -10.95
C MET A 370 -2.32 14.23 -10.20
N ALA A 371 -1.20 13.58 -10.56
CA ALA A 371 0.09 13.92 -9.97
C ALA A 371 0.61 15.30 -10.41
N LEU A 372 0.42 15.70 -11.67
CA LEU A 372 0.86 17.00 -12.18
C LEU A 372 0.10 18.17 -11.54
N LEU A 373 -1.19 18.00 -11.20
CA LEU A 373 -1.96 19.03 -10.49
C LEU A 373 -1.32 19.42 -9.15
N TRP A 374 -0.72 18.46 -8.43
CA TRP A 374 0.00 18.72 -7.17
C TRP A 374 1.28 19.54 -7.35
N TYR A 375 1.83 19.54 -8.56
CA TYR A 375 3.02 20.29 -8.93
C TYR A 375 2.68 21.46 -9.87
N SER A 376 1.42 21.88 -9.91
CA SER A 376 1.01 23.07 -10.66
C SER A 376 1.83 24.28 -10.22
N GLY A 377 2.31 25.06 -11.21
CA GLY A 377 3.24 26.16 -11.01
C GLY A 377 4.72 25.78 -11.12
N LEU A 378 5.08 24.50 -11.22
CA LEU A 378 6.44 24.10 -11.60
C LEU A 378 6.65 24.20 -13.11
N LEU A 379 7.84 24.68 -13.51
CA LEU A 379 8.23 24.79 -14.92
C LEU A 379 8.62 23.43 -15.53
N ASN A 380 9.21 22.53 -14.74
CA ASN A 380 9.75 21.27 -15.22
C ASN A 380 9.39 20.10 -14.30
N VAL A 381 8.90 19.01 -14.91
CA VAL A 381 8.66 17.74 -14.24
C VAL A 381 9.32 16.63 -15.05
N LEU A 382 10.17 15.83 -14.41
CA LEU A 382 10.74 14.62 -14.98
C LEU A 382 9.89 13.41 -14.58
N VAL A 383 9.43 12.63 -15.55
CA VAL A 383 8.61 11.44 -15.34
C VAL A 383 9.34 10.19 -15.80
N LEU A 384 9.59 9.27 -14.87
CA LEU A 384 10.18 7.96 -15.16
C LEU A 384 9.07 6.93 -15.32
N TYR A 385 9.07 6.23 -16.45
CA TYR A 385 8.08 5.19 -16.75
C TYR A 385 8.69 4.15 -17.69
N ASP A 386 8.49 2.88 -17.41
CA ASP A 386 9.09 1.78 -18.16
C ASP A 386 8.83 1.87 -19.66
N VAL A 387 7.61 2.22 -20.04
CA VAL A 387 7.23 2.36 -21.45
C VAL A 387 7.20 3.80 -21.94
N TRP A 388 7.96 4.69 -21.30
CA TRP A 388 8.01 6.12 -21.64
C TRP A 388 8.22 6.36 -23.15
N CYS A 389 9.12 5.61 -23.79
CA CYS A 389 9.44 5.76 -25.21
C CYS A 389 8.25 5.56 -26.17
N ILE A 390 7.21 4.85 -25.74
CA ILE A 390 5.95 4.67 -26.50
C ILE A 390 4.88 5.62 -25.95
N PHE A 391 4.79 5.73 -24.63
CA PHE A 391 3.79 6.54 -23.94
C PHE A 391 3.83 8.01 -24.36
N VAL A 392 5.03 8.59 -24.47
CA VAL A 392 5.24 10.02 -24.75
C VAL A 392 4.77 10.46 -26.15
N ILE A 393 4.80 9.55 -27.14
CA ILE A 393 4.55 9.85 -28.56
C ILE A 393 3.18 10.54 -28.75
N HIS A 394 2.17 10.07 -28.02
CA HIS A 394 0.82 10.60 -28.11
C HIS A 394 0.35 11.34 -26.85
N LEU A 395 1.17 11.44 -25.80
CA LEU A 395 0.78 11.99 -24.50
C LEU A 395 0.10 13.36 -24.62
N LEU A 396 0.77 14.34 -25.21
CA LEU A 396 0.21 15.70 -25.36
C LEU A 396 -1.03 15.71 -26.27
N SER A 397 -1.07 14.86 -27.31
CA SER A 397 -2.27 14.72 -28.15
C SER A 397 -3.43 14.11 -27.38
N ARG A 398 -3.19 13.17 -26.45
CA ARG A 398 -4.21 12.56 -25.62
C ARG A 398 -4.77 13.55 -24.61
N PHE A 399 -3.89 14.33 -23.98
CA PHE A 399 -4.28 15.41 -23.07
C PHE A 399 -5.12 16.46 -23.79
N ALA A 400 -4.68 16.93 -24.96
CA ALA A 400 -5.41 17.94 -25.74
C ALA A 400 -6.79 17.47 -26.25
N LYS A 401 -6.97 16.16 -26.47
CA LYS A 401 -8.26 15.57 -26.89
C LYS A 401 -9.19 15.25 -25.72
N SER A 402 -8.66 15.17 -24.50
CA SER A 402 -9.46 14.88 -23.32
C SER A 402 -10.33 16.09 -22.94
N LYS A 403 -11.52 15.80 -22.43
CA LYS A 403 -12.41 16.83 -21.86
C LYS A 403 -12.14 17.09 -20.38
N PHE A 404 -11.43 16.19 -19.71
CA PHE A 404 -11.25 16.19 -18.27
C PHE A 404 -9.80 16.43 -17.84
N ILE A 405 -8.85 16.06 -18.70
CA ILE A 405 -7.42 16.20 -18.46
C ILE A 405 -6.90 17.41 -19.24
N ASN A 406 -6.06 18.22 -18.59
CA ASN A 406 -5.30 19.27 -19.25
C ASN A 406 -3.89 19.35 -18.64
N LEU A 407 -2.94 19.82 -19.45
CA LEU A 407 -1.61 20.13 -18.93
C LEU A 407 -1.69 21.43 -18.11
N PRO A 408 -1.16 21.47 -16.87
CA PRO A 408 -1.02 22.74 -16.15
C PRO A 408 -0.22 23.76 -16.97
N LEU A 409 -0.59 25.05 -16.87
CA LEU A 409 0.03 26.12 -17.64
C LEU A 409 1.55 26.19 -17.39
N ASP A 410 2.33 26.46 -18.44
CA ASP A 410 3.79 26.68 -18.40
C ASP A 410 4.65 25.50 -17.89
N MET A 411 4.07 24.30 -17.79
CA MET A 411 4.78 23.10 -17.36
C MET A 411 5.35 22.31 -18.54
N THR A 412 6.64 21.97 -18.47
CA THR A 412 7.30 21.04 -19.40
C THR A 412 7.45 19.67 -18.76
N ILE A 413 6.96 18.63 -19.46
CA ILE A 413 7.16 17.24 -19.06
C ILE A 413 8.35 16.68 -19.82
N MET A 414 9.41 16.37 -19.09
CA MET A 414 10.48 15.52 -19.58
C MET A 414 10.21 14.10 -19.08
N GLY A 415 10.72 13.08 -19.78
CA GLY A 415 10.69 11.75 -19.20
C GLY A 415 11.87 10.88 -19.57
N GLY A 416 11.87 9.72 -18.94
CA GLY A 416 12.90 8.71 -19.01
C GLY A 416 12.36 7.34 -18.66
N ILE A 417 13.20 6.33 -18.79
CA ILE A 417 12.91 4.94 -18.46
C ILE A 417 13.79 4.58 -17.26
N GLY A 418 13.31 3.76 -16.31
CA GLY A 418 14.11 3.30 -15.18
C GLY A 418 15.45 2.70 -15.64
N GLN A 419 16.51 2.88 -14.85
CA GLN A 419 17.87 2.50 -15.22
C GLN A 419 18.01 0.99 -15.45
N PHE A 420 17.26 0.17 -14.72
CA PHE A 420 17.24 -1.27 -14.96
C PHE A 420 16.46 -1.60 -16.24
N HIS A 421 15.28 -1.00 -16.41
CA HIS A 421 14.39 -1.27 -17.53
C HIS A 421 14.91 -0.77 -18.89
N VAL A 422 15.65 0.34 -18.94
CA VAL A 422 16.08 0.95 -20.21
C VAL A 422 16.94 0.01 -21.07
N HIS A 423 17.70 -0.89 -20.44
CA HIS A 423 18.52 -1.90 -21.13
C HIS A 423 17.70 -3.00 -21.80
N GLY A 424 16.42 -3.18 -21.43
CA GLY A 424 15.48 -4.08 -22.12
C GLY A 424 14.83 -3.46 -23.36
N HIS A 425 15.09 -2.18 -23.64
CA HIS A 425 14.60 -1.49 -24.82
C HIS A 425 15.63 -1.57 -25.96
N LYS A 426 15.29 -1.01 -27.13
CA LYS A 426 16.26 -0.84 -28.23
C LYS A 426 17.39 0.09 -27.80
N ASP A 427 18.59 -0.05 -28.38
CA ASP A 427 19.78 0.74 -28.01
C ASP A 427 19.54 2.24 -28.09
N ALA A 428 18.79 2.70 -29.09
CA ALA A 428 18.37 4.10 -29.20
C ALA A 428 17.67 4.63 -27.93
N CYS A 429 16.92 3.80 -27.20
CA CYS A 429 16.27 4.21 -25.96
C CYS A 429 17.25 4.46 -24.81
N VAL A 430 18.42 3.81 -24.80
CA VAL A 430 19.43 4.02 -23.74
C VAL A 430 19.93 5.46 -23.79
N ALA A 431 20.44 5.90 -24.95
CA ALA A 431 20.83 7.29 -25.15
C ALA A 431 19.67 8.28 -24.97
N ARG A 432 18.49 7.95 -25.51
CA ARG A 432 17.34 8.86 -25.50
C ARG A 432 16.69 9.00 -24.13
N TRP A 433 16.65 7.98 -23.27
CA TRP A 433 15.75 7.94 -22.11
C TRP A 433 16.38 7.47 -20.80
N SER A 434 17.67 7.08 -20.78
CA SER A 434 18.34 6.76 -19.52
C SER A 434 18.41 8.00 -18.61
N PRO A 435 18.10 7.87 -17.30
CA PRO A 435 18.22 8.96 -16.33
C PRO A 435 19.65 9.49 -16.21
N LEU A 436 20.66 8.65 -16.47
CA LEU A 436 22.08 9.03 -16.44
C LEU A 436 22.42 10.14 -17.43
N TYR A 437 21.68 10.23 -18.53
CA TYR A 437 21.91 11.24 -19.59
C TYR A 437 20.92 12.41 -19.51
N ILE A 438 20.08 12.47 -18.48
CA ILE A 438 19.11 13.55 -18.27
C ILE A 438 19.67 14.56 -17.26
N VAL A 439 19.92 15.77 -17.73
CA VAL A 439 20.37 16.88 -16.87
C VAL A 439 19.34 17.12 -15.76
N GLY A 440 19.80 17.02 -14.51
CA GLY A 440 18.97 17.23 -13.32
C GLY A 440 18.18 16.01 -12.82
N ALA A 441 18.22 14.87 -13.51
CA ALA A 441 17.65 13.62 -12.98
C ALA A 441 18.38 13.15 -11.72
N GLY A 442 19.70 13.38 -11.65
CA GLY A 442 20.56 12.85 -10.61
C GLY A 442 20.71 11.33 -10.68
N ASN A 443 21.26 10.73 -9.63
CA ASN A 443 21.39 9.27 -9.54
C ASN A 443 20.08 8.65 -9.02
N VAL A 444 19.07 8.59 -9.89
CA VAL A 444 17.76 7.99 -9.63
C VAL A 444 17.58 6.80 -10.55
N ASP A 445 17.34 5.62 -9.98
CA ASP A 445 17.14 4.38 -10.73
C ASP A 445 15.74 4.27 -11.36
N GLY A 446 14.75 4.98 -10.83
CA GLY A 446 13.36 4.91 -11.29
C GLY A 446 12.56 3.73 -10.70
N GLU A 447 13.16 2.93 -9.82
CA GLU A 447 12.61 1.66 -9.31
C GLU A 447 11.85 1.80 -7.98
N ILE A 448 11.64 3.04 -7.51
CA ILE A 448 11.14 3.26 -6.15
C ILE A 448 9.72 2.72 -5.94
N LEU A 449 8.88 2.69 -7.00
CA LEU A 449 7.54 2.14 -6.91
C LEU A 449 7.56 0.63 -6.65
N GLU A 450 8.53 -0.12 -7.18
CA GLU A 450 8.64 -1.56 -6.90
C GLU A 450 8.92 -1.85 -5.42
N MET A 451 9.73 -1.00 -4.79
CA MET A 451 9.95 -1.05 -3.33
C MET A 451 8.68 -0.72 -2.54
N LEU A 452 7.88 0.23 -3.02
CA LEU A 452 6.60 0.57 -2.40
C LEU A 452 5.56 -0.55 -2.60
N TRP A 453 5.56 -1.19 -3.77
CA TRP A 453 4.73 -2.34 -4.08
C TRP A 453 5.09 -3.56 -3.26
N ALA A 454 6.37 -3.83 -3.00
CA ALA A 454 6.77 -4.93 -2.14
C ALA A 454 6.03 -4.89 -0.79
N ALA A 455 5.99 -3.73 -0.14
CA ALA A 455 5.29 -3.54 1.13
C ALA A 455 3.75 -3.59 0.98
N LEU A 456 3.19 -3.02 -0.10
CA LEU A 456 1.74 -3.02 -0.35
C LEU A 456 1.23 -4.42 -0.76
N ASN A 457 2.08 -5.24 -1.37
CA ASN A 457 1.72 -6.57 -1.86
C ASN A 457 1.42 -7.56 -0.74
N GLU A 458 1.91 -7.32 0.47
CA GLU A 458 1.60 -8.13 1.65
C GLU A 458 0.11 -8.10 2.01
N ILE A 459 -0.58 -6.98 1.74
CA ILE A 459 -2.02 -6.84 2.02
C ILE A 459 -2.91 -7.18 0.83
N SER A 460 -2.36 -7.37 -0.38
CA SER A 460 -3.12 -7.61 -1.61
C SER A 460 -4.11 -8.76 -1.48
N ARG A 461 -3.75 -9.83 -0.74
CA ARG A 461 -4.67 -10.96 -0.49
C ARG A 461 -5.87 -10.56 0.36
N SER A 462 -5.67 -9.72 1.36
CA SER A 462 -6.74 -9.27 2.26
C SER A 462 -7.68 -8.28 1.57
N THR A 463 -7.13 -7.41 0.72
CA THR A 463 -7.89 -6.40 -0.02
C THR A 463 -8.58 -6.94 -1.26
N ARG A 464 -8.22 -8.14 -1.73
CA ARG A 464 -8.79 -8.79 -2.91
C ARG A 464 -10.29 -9.07 -2.82
N SER A 465 -10.80 -9.36 -1.63
CA SER A 465 -12.21 -9.72 -1.40
C SER A 465 -12.99 -8.70 -0.57
N MET A 466 -12.42 -7.51 -0.37
CA MET A 466 -13.11 -6.40 0.30
C MET A 466 -14.22 -5.84 -0.59
N SER A 467 -15.04 -4.94 -0.07
CA SER A 467 -15.85 -4.10 -0.96
C SER A 467 -14.94 -3.09 -1.67
N THR A 468 -15.38 -2.57 -2.81
CA THR A 468 -14.58 -1.64 -3.63
C THR A 468 -14.16 -0.42 -2.83
N SER A 469 -15.09 0.21 -2.10
CA SER A 469 -14.78 1.37 -1.26
C SER A 469 -13.87 1.03 -0.08
N HIS A 470 -14.16 -0.06 0.64
CA HIS A 470 -13.33 -0.48 1.78
C HIS A 470 -11.91 -0.83 1.35
N ARG A 471 -11.74 -1.45 0.18
CA ARG A 471 -10.42 -1.70 -0.42
C ARG A 471 -9.65 -0.41 -0.63
N LYS A 472 -10.25 0.61 -1.26
CA LYS A 472 -9.59 1.89 -1.53
C LYS A 472 -9.10 2.53 -0.22
N GLU A 473 -9.96 2.59 0.79
CA GLU A 473 -9.62 3.14 2.11
C GLU A 473 -8.51 2.37 2.82
N VAL A 474 -8.43 1.06 2.62
CA VAL A 474 -7.32 0.26 3.15
C VAL A 474 -6.02 0.56 2.40
N LEU A 475 -6.05 0.65 1.07
CA LEU A 475 -4.89 1.02 0.27
C LEU A 475 -4.40 2.43 0.63
N ASP A 476 -5.32 3.39 0.77
CA ASP A 476 -5.03 4.77 1.17
C ASP A 476 -4.32 4.83 2.51
N ASP A 477 -4.82 4.12 3.52
CA ASP A 477 -4.21 4.07 4.86
C ASP A 477 -2.79 3.47 4.85
N HIS A 478 -2.56 2.44 4.03
CA HIS A 478 -1.24 1.84 3.90
C HIS A 478 -0.25 2.70 3.10
N MET A 479 -0.74 3.42 2.08
CA MET A 479 0.06 4.42 1.37
C MET A 479 0.38 5.59 2.30
N ASP A 480 -0.55 6.01 3.15
CA ASP A 480 -0.32 7.07 4.13
C ASP A 480 0.70 6.67 5.18
N ASP A 481 0.57 5.49 5.78
CA ASP A 481 1.54 4.95 6.74
C ASP A 481 2.95 4.87 6.12
N SER A 482 3.04 4.46 4.85
CA SER A 482 4.29 4.45 4.08
C SER A 482 4.89 5.84 3.90
N ASN A 483 4.07 6.85 3.63
CA ASN A 483 4.51 8.23 3.49
C ASN A 483 4.87 8.85 4.85
N TRP A 484 4.09 8.61 5.90
CA TRP A 484 4.33 9.07 7.26
C TRP A 484 5.66 8.55 7.82
N LYS A 485 5.96 7.26 7.63
CA LYS A 485 7.26 6.67 8.01
C LYS A 485 8.44 7.31 7.30
N LYS A 486 8.26 7.78 6.06
CA LYS A 486 9.29 8.53 5.34
C LYS A 486 9.37 9.95 5.82
N LEU A 487 8.24 10.61 6.08
CA LEU A 487 8.19 11.97 6.62
C LEU A 487 8.98 12.08 7.93
N THR A 488 8.72 11.18 8.88
CA THR A 488 9.39 11.14 10.19
C THR A 488 10.90 10.89 10.09
N LYS A 489 11.37 10.28 9.00
CA LYS A 489 12.79 9.94 8.79
C LYS A 489 13.50 10.79 7.74
N ILE A 490 12.80 11.72 7.07
CA ILE A 490 13.34 12.35 5.86
C ILE A 490 14.60 13.18 6.14
N ALA A 491 14.63 13.92 7.26
CA ALA A 491 15.79 14.72 7.65
C ALA A 491 17.03 13.84 7.89
N LEU A 492 16.87 12.72 8.59
CA LEU A 492 17.94 11.75 8.82
C LEU A 492 18.42 11.13 7.51
N SER A 493 17.49 10.70 6.65
CA SER A 493 17.80 10.11 5.34
C SER A 493 18.58 11.08 4.45
N LEU A 494 18.20 12.36 4.42
CA LEU A 494 18.90 13.38 3.65
C LEU A 494 20.31 13.65 4.21
N ALA A 495 20.47 13.72 5.53
CA ALA A 495 21.78 13.89 6.16
C ALA A 495 22.73 12.71 5.86
N GLU A 496 22.23 11.47 5.87
CA GLU A 496 23.00 10.28 5.50
C GLU A 496 23.36 10.25 4.02
N LYS A 497 22.43 10.62 3.13
CA LYS A 497 22.69 10.75 1.70
C LYS A 497 23.78 11.80 1.43
N TRP A 498 23.73 12.93 2.12
CA TRP A 498 24.76 13.99 2.00
C TRP A 498 26.14 13.49 2.43
N LYS A 499 26.24 12.81 3.59
CA LYS A 499 27.52 12.25 4.06
C LYS A 499 28.13 11.28 3.05
N ARG A 500 27.32 10.41 2.45
CA ARG A 500 27.78 9.50 1.39
C ARG A 500 28.27 10.27 0.16
N ALA A 501 27.50 11.25 -0.30
CA ALA A 501 27.89 12.08 -1.43
C ALA A 501 29.23 12.80 -1.21
N VAL A 502 29.49 13.32 0.00
CA VAL A 502 30.78 13.98 0.34
C VAL A 502 31.96 13.00 0.28
N VAL A 503 31.76 11.73 0.65
CA VAL A 503 32.80 10.70 0.60
C VAL A 503 33.03 10.20 -0.82
N GLU A 504 31.97 10.00 -1.60
CA GLU A 504 32.05 9.44 -2.96
C GLU A 504 32.46 10.47 -4.02
N PHE A 505 32.22 11.77 -3.77
CA PHE A 505 32.47 12.83 -4.74
C PHE A 505 33.95 12.95 -5.18
N PRO A 506 34.96 12.93 -4.28
CA PRO A 506 36.36 13.01 -4.68
C PRO A 506 36.78 11.86 -5.61
N ASP A 507 36.32 10.64 -5.34
CA ASP A 507 36.63 9.46 -6.16
C ASP A 507 35.98 9.55 -7.54
N ALA A 508 34.70 9.95 -7.59
CA ALA A 508 33.99 10.18 -8.85
C ALA A 508 34.64 11.31 -9.67
N GLN A 509 35.05 12.40 -9.01
CA GLN A 509 35.74 13.52 -9.64
C GLN A 509 37.11 13.08 -10.19
N LYS A 510 37.88 12.31 -9.42
CA LYS A 510 39.15 11.76 -9.87
C LYS A 510 38.97 10.86 -11.10
N ALA A 511 38.01 9.94 -11.07
CA ALA A 511 37.73 9.06 -12.21
C ALA A 511 37.34 9.86 -13.47
N PHE A 512 36.53 10.92 -13.32
CA PHE A 512 36.15 11.80 -14.43
C PHE A 512 37.34 12.57 -15.00
N LEU A 513 38.22 13.09 -14.15
CA LEU A 513 39.44 13.80 -14.57
C LEU A 513 40.43 12.85 -15.25
N ASP A 514 40.63 11.65 -14.70
CA ASP A 514 41.51 10.63 -15.28
C ASP A 514 41.01 10.23 -16.69
N LEU A 515 39.70 10.04 -16.88
CA LEU A 515 39.11 9.77 -18.20
C LEU A 515 39.26 10.95 -19.17
N SER A 516 39.04 12.17 -18.68
CA SER A 516 39.17 13.40 -19.49
C SER A 516 40.63 13.61 -19.95
N ALA A 517 41.60 13.27 -19.10
CA ALA A 517 43.02 13.36 -19.44
C ALA A 517 43.43 12.38 -20.55
N VAL A 518 42.82 11.19 -20.59
CA VAL A 518 43.08 10.18 -21.64
C VAL A 518 42.53 10.61 -23.00
N ALA A 519 41.36 11.26 -23.05
CA ALA A 519 40.78 11.77 -24.30
C ALA A 519 41.56 12.97 -24.87
N GLY A 520 42.13 13.82 -24.01
CA GLY A 520 42.83 15.03 -24.41
C GLY A 520 41.90 16.21 -24.68
N PRO A 521 42.42 17.45 -24.67
CA PRO A 521 41.61 18.68 -24.63
C PRO A 521 40.74 18.90 -25.87
N ASP A 522 41.24 18.57 -27.06
CA ASP A 522 40.52 18.78 -28.32
C ASP A 522 39.30 17.85 -28.44
N GLN A 523 39.45 16.58 -28.04
CA GLN A 523 38.35 15.61 -28.02
C GLN A 523 37.31 16.00 -26.98
N VAL A 524 37.75 16.38 -25.78
CA VAL A 524 36.85 16.85 -24.72
C VAL A 524 36.06 18.07 -25.18
N ALA A 525 36.70 19.05 -25.82
CA ALA A 525 36.00 20.23 -26.34
C ALA A 525 34.95 19.85 -27.40
N THR A 526 35.33 19.00 -28.35
CA THR A 526 34.44 18.52 -29.42
C THR A 526 33.23 17.75 -28.87
N TRP A 527 33.45 16.80 -27.96
CA TRP A 527 32.37 16.01 -27.36
C TRP A 527 31.48 16.87 -26.47
N THR A 528 32.04 17.85 -25.76
CA THR A 528 31.27 18.79 -24.95
C THR A 528 30.30 19.60 -25.83
N GLU A 529 30.79 20.16 -26.94
CA GLU A 529 29.96 20.92 -27.88
C GLU A 529 28.85 20.05 -28.50
N GLN A 530 29.18 18.81 -28.89
CA GLN A 530 28.20 17.87 -29.42
C GLN A 530 27.13 17.52 -28.37
N LEU A 531 27.53 17.28 -27.13
CA LEU A 531 26.63 16.97 -26.02
C LEU A 531 25.71 18.14 -25.69
N ASP A 532 26.26 19.36 -25.59
CA ASP A 532 25.47 20.56 -25.30
C ASP A 532 24.42 20.81 -26.37
N LYS A 533 24.80 20.65 -27.66
CA LYS A 533 23.85 20.73 -28.77
C LYS A 533 22.77 19.65 -28.68
N ALA A 534 23.15 18.40 -28.42
CA ALA A 534 22.20 17.31 -28.29
C ALA A 534 21.23 17.51 -27.12
N GLN A 535 21.71 18.01 -25.98
CA GLN A 535 20.88 18.32 -24.81
C GLN A 535 19.91 19.47 -25.09
N ALA A 536 20.33 20.51 -25.81
CA ALA A 536 19.45 21.62 -26.19
C ALA A 536 18.30 21.17 -27.11
N GLU A 537 18.56 20.22 -28.01
CA GLU A 537 17.57 19.67 -28.94
C GLU A 537 16.74 18.53 -28.35
N ARG A 538 17.13 17.96 -27.20
CA ARG A 538 16.54 16.74 -26.61
C ARG A 538 15.02 16.75 -26.50
N ALA A 539 14.44 17.88 -26.11
CA ALA A 539 13.00 18.01 -25.88
C ALA A 539 12.19 17.92 -27.19
N SER A 540 12.72 18.47 -28.30
CA SER A 540 12.05 18.49 -29.60
C SER A 540 12.49 17.32 -30.50
N ASN A 541 13.74 16.87 -30.36
CA ASN A 541 14.36 15.80 -31.13
C ASN A 541 15.13 14.84 -30.21
N PRO A 542 14.47 13.84 -29.62
CA PRO A 542 15.15 12.84 -28.79
C PRO A 542 16.30 12.13 -29.51
N ALA A 543 16.21 11.95 -30.84
CA ALA A 543 17.24 11.28 -31.62
C ALA A 543 18.60 12.01 -31.59
N ALA A 544 18.63 13.31 -31.28
CA ALA A 544 19.88 14.05 -31.09
C ALA A 544 20.79 13.43 -30.02
N MET A 545 20.21 12.73 -29.04
CA MET A 545 20.95 12.09 -27.96
C MET A 545 21.70 10.83 -28.39
N GLU A 546 21.41 10.26 -29.57
CA GLU A 546 22.03 9.02 -30.05
C GLU A 546 23.54 9.11 -30.30
N ILE A 547 24.12 10.32 -30.22
CA ILE A 547 25.57 10.52 -30.14
C ILE A 547 26.21 9.76 -28.95
N LEU A 548 25.42 9.44 -27.93
CA LEU A 548 25.85 8.69 -26.74
C LEU A 548 25.81 7.16 -26.94
N ASN A 549 25.25 6.68 -28.06
CA ASN A 549 25.31 5.26 -28.37
C ASN A 549 26.71 4.89 -28.86
N ILE A 550 27.21 3.77 -28.36
CA ILE A 550 28.46 3.20 -28.86
C ILE A 550 28.21 2.70 -30.28
N LYS A 551 28.87 3.32 -31.25
CA LYS A 551 28.94 2.79 -32.62
C LYS A 551 30.04 1.74 -32.64
N VAL A 552 29.68 0.49 -32.39
CA VAL A 552 30.56 -0.63 -32.71
C VAL A 552 30.39 -0.83 -34.22
N GLU A 553 31.46 -0.62 -34.99
CA GLU A 553 31.46 -1.07 -36.38
C GLU A 553 31.26 -2.59 -36.36
N ASP A 554 30.24 -3.07 -37.09
CA ASP A 554 30.00 -4.49 -37.20
C ASP A 554 31.29 -5.14 -37.72
N MET A 555 31.89 -5.99 -36.89
CA MET A 555 33.01 -6.82 -37.32
C MET A 555 32.52 -7.66 -38.50
N PRO A 556 33.36 -7.87 -39.54
CA PRO A 556 32.99 -8.71 -40.67
C PRO A 556 32.43 -10.05 -40.18
N THR A 557 31.28 -10.47 -40.71
CA THR A 557 30.71 -11.75 -40.31
C THR A 557 31.62 -12.88 -40.78
N GLN A 558 31.50 -14.07 -40.17
CA GLN A 558 32.22 -15.26 -40.62
C GLN A 558 31.99 -15.53 -42.12
N ALA A 559 30.80 -15.23 -42.63
CA ALA A 559 30.46 -15.35 -44.05
C ALA A 559 31.17 -14.30 -44.92
N ASP A 560 31.31 -13.06 -44.43
CA ASP A 560 32.04 -12.01 -45.14
C ASP A 560 33.53 -12.38 -45.25
N ILE A 561 34.14 -12.83 -44.15
CA ILE A 561 35.52 -13.31 -44.11
C ILE A 561 35.70 -14.57 -44.96
N GLN A 562 34.73 -15.49 -44.95
CA GLN A 562 34.76 -16.70 -45.77
C GLN A 562 34.67 -16.37 -47.27
N THR A 563 33.89 -15.36 -47.63
CA THR A 563 33.77 -14.89 -49.01
C THR A 563 35.09 -14.27 -49.48
N GLU A 564 35.65 -13.37 -48.68
CA GLU A 564 36.95 -12.75 -48.93
C GLU A 564 38.07 -13.79 -49.09
N LEU A 565 38.20 -14.72 -48.15
CA LEU A 565 39.22 -15.77 -48.20
C LEU A 565 39.00 -16.77 -49.36
N SER A 566 37.75 -16.99 -49.78
CA SER A 566 37.45 -17.87 -50.92
C SER A 566 37.82 -17.26 -52.26
N GLU A 567 37.94 -15.92 -52.35
CA GLU A 567 38.44 -15.22 -53.52
C GLU A 567 39.97 -15.32 -53.64
N GLU A 568 40.68 -15.39 -52.51
CA GLU A 568 42.15 -15.50 -52.48
C GLU A 568 42.69 -16.93 -52.62
N VAL A 569 41.90 -17.95 -52.25
CA VAL A 569 42.34 -19.35 -52.24
C VAL A 569 41.85 -20.12 -53.48
N PRO A 570 42.74 -20.64 -54.35
CA PRO A 570 42.32 -21.33 -55.58
C PRO A 570 41.58 -22.64 -55.32
N ARG A 571 40.34 -22.75 -55.82
CA ARG A 571 39.53 -23.98 -55.78
C ARG A 571 40.04 -25.03 -56.75
N ARG A 572 40.24 -26.27 -56.27
CA ARG A 572 40.49 -27.44 -57.13
C ARG A 572 39.16 -28.10 -57.51
N PRO A 573 38.95 -28.49 -58.78
CA PRO A 573 37.69 -29.13 -59.19
C PRO A 573 37.48 -30.46 -58.44
N GLY A 574 36.33 -30.60 -57.77
CA GLY A 574 35.91 -31.83 -57.09
C GLY A 574 36.30 -31.96 -55.61
N GLN A 575 36.84 -30.92 -54.97
CA GLN A 575 37.10 -30.88 -53.52
C GLN A 575 36.53 -29.61 -52.88
N LEU A 576 36.13 -29.69 -51.59
CA LEU A 576 35.78 -28.53 -50.76
C LEU A 576 36.99 -27.59 -50.68
N SER A 577 36.76 -26.27 -50.71
CA SER A 577 37.85 -25.30 -50.54
C SER A 577 38.43 -25.39 -49.12
N THR A 578 39.69 -25.03 -48.94
CA THR A 578 40.33 -24.99 -47.61
C THR A 578 39.53 -24.10 -46.63
N VAL A 579 38.91 -23.05 -47.15
CA VAL A 579 38.09 -22.10 -46.39
C VAL A 579 36.77 -22.75 -45.94
N GLU A 580 36.12 -23.52 -46.83
CA GLU A 580 34.91 -24.29 -46.48
C GLU A 580 35.23 -25.36 -45.43
N TRP A 581 36.37 -26.04 -45.55
CA TRP A 581 36.79 -27.07 -44.59
C TRP A 581 37.08 -26.51 -43.19
N LEU A 582 37.69 -25.32 -43.12
CA LEU A 582 37.92 -24.61 -41.86
C LEU A 582 36.61 -24.10 -41.25
N SER A 583 35.70 -23.57 -42.06
CA SER A 583 34.39 -23.12 -41.58
C SER A 583 33.58 -24.28 -41.01
N ASP A 584 33.50 -25.40 -41.72
CA ASP A 584 32.83 -26.62 -41.24
C ASP A 584 33.47 -27.11 -39.92
N GLY A 585 34.80 -27.06 -39.81
CA GLY A 585 35.51 -27.41 -38.58
C GLY A 585 35.16 -26.51 -37.39
N LEU A 586 35.04 -25.19 -37.63
CA LEU A 586 34.63 -24.22 -36.62
C LEU A 586 33.16 -24.41 -36.20
N ASP A 587 32.28 -24.70 -37.16
CA ASP A 587 30.86 -24.95 -36.90
C ASP A 587 30.67 -26.23 -36.06
N ILE A 588 31.40 -27.30 -36.38
CA ILE A 588 31.44 -28.53 -35.59
C ILE A 588 31.95 -28.24 -34.17
N HIS A 589 33.01 -27.43 -34.02
CA HIS A 589 33.54 -27.06 -32.72
C HIS A 589 32.55 -26.23 -31.89
N ALA A 590 31.87 -25.27 -32.52
CA ALA A 590 30.83 -24.45 -31.89
C ALA A 590 29.66 -25.32 -31.40
N GLU A 591 29.18 -26.28 -32.22
CA GLU A 591 28.15 -27.23 -31.81
C GLU A 591 28.58 -28.09 -30.61
N GLN A 592 29.83 -28.54 -30.59
CA GLN A 592 30.39 -29.31 -29.48
C GLN A 592 30.46 -28.48 -28.19
N CYS A 593 30.90 -27.22 -28.27
CA CYS A 593 30.93 -26.29 -27.15
C CYS A 593 29.52 -26.02 -26.59
N VAL A 594 28.53 -25.81 -27.45
CA VAL A 594 27.12 -25.61 -27.04
C VAL A 594 26.56 -26.87 -26.38
N LYS A 595 26.83 -28.06 -26.93
CA LYS A 595 26.44 -29.34 -26.29
C LYS A 595 27.12 -29.52 -24.93
N HIS A 596 28.40 -29.19 -24.82
CA HIS A 596 29.16 -29.29 -23.57
C HIS A 596 28.60 -28.33 -22.50
N TRP A 597 28.30 -27.08 -22.88
CA TRP A 597 27.67 -26.09 -22.02
C TRP A 597 26.28 -26.52 -21.54
N ARG A 598 25.42 -27.02 -22.45
CA ARG A 598 24.11 -27.56 -22.09
C ARG A 598 24.21 -28.74 -21.12
N CYS A 599 25.21 -29.61 -21.29
CA CYS A 599 25.46 -30.75 -20.41
C CYS A 599 25.93 -30.30 -19.01
N LEU A 600 26.78 -29.27 -18.92
CA LEU A 600 27.21 -28.65 -17.66
C LEU A 600 26.04 -27.97 -16.93
N CYS A 601 25.19 -27.24 -17.64
CA CYS A 601 23.98 -26.62 -17.06
C CYS A 601 22.97 -27.66 -16.56
N ALA A 602 22.76 -28.76 -17.30
CA ALA A 602 21.89 -29.87 -16.88
C ALA A 602 22.41 -30.62 -15.64
N LYS A 603 23.74 -30.76 -15.50
CA LYS A 603 24.38 -31.32 -14.28
C LYS A 603 24.28 -30.39 -13.07
N ARG A 604 24.16 -29.07 -13.28
CA ARG A 604 23.96 -28.10 -12.20
C ARG A 604 22.52 -28.08 -11.68
N LEU A 605 21.53 -28.30 -12.57
CA LEU A 605 20.11 -28.37 -12.22
C LEU A 605 19.67 -29.67 -11.53
N THR A 606 20.48 -30.72 -11.58
CA THR A 606 20.21 -32.01 -10.90
C THR A 606 20.89 -32.12 -9.53
N ARG A 607 21.63 -31.09 -9.10
CA ARG A 607 22.30 -31.01 -7.79
C ARG A 607 21.75 -29.92 -6.85
N SER A 608 20.58 -29.33 -7.15
CA SER A 608 19.86 -28.40 -6.27
C SER A 608 18.59 -29.04 -5.73
#